data_AF-A0A355WMH1-F1
#
_entry.id   AF-A0A355WMH1-F1
#
_cell.length_a   1.000
_cell.length_b   1.000
_cell.length_c   1.000
_cell.angle_alpha   90.00
_cell.angle_beta   90.00
_cell.angle_gamma   90.00
#
_symmetry.space_group_name_H-M   'P 1'
#
loop_
_entity.id
_entity.type
_entity.pdbx_description
1 polymer ?
#
loop_
_entity_poly.entity_id
_entity_poly.type
_entity_poly.pdbx_seq_one_letter_code
_entity_poly.pdbx_strand_id
1 'polypeptide(L)'
;REQTPCDAVVIVASRVGNDVVYNALMARRLEWADAGILSVKLIGDANASGPIAWATYAGHRYARELDLPDIGDALPFRREVTELALD
;
A
#
# COMPACT_ATOMS: atom_id res chain seq x y z
N ARG A 1 -36.82 -9.61 17.98
CA ARG A 1 -35.35 -9.73 17.87
C ARG A 1 -34.99 -11.14 18.29
N GLU A 2 -34.36 -11.89 17.41
CA GLU A 2 -33.86 -13.24 17.69
C GLU A 2 -32.52 -13.14 18.43
N GLN A 3 -32.26 -14.06 19.35
CA GLN A 3 -31.03 -14.12 20.14
C GLN A 3 -30.49 -15.55 20.12
N THR A 4 -29.17 -15.70 20.02
CA THR A 4 -28.48 -17.00 20.07
C THR A 4 -27.55 -17.03 21.28
N PRO A 5 -27.79 -17.87 22.30
CA PRO A 5 -26.92 -17.97 23.47
C PRO A 5 -25.58 -18.62 23.09
N CYS A 6 -24.50 -18.11 23.67
CA CYS A 6 -23.15 -18.66 23.52
C CYS A 6 -22.30 -18.31 24.75
N ASP A 7 -21.32 -19.15 25.10
CA ASP A 7 -20.38 -18.88 26.19
C ASP A 7 -19.32 -17.83 25.79
N ALA A 8 -18.98 -17.77 24.49
CA ALA A 8 -18.03 -16.81 23.93
C ALA A 8 -18.30 -16.55 22.44
N VAL A 9 -17.79 -15.41 21.94
CA VAL A 9 -17.83 -15.02 20.52
C VAL A 9 -16.40 -14.76 20.05
N VAL A 10 -15.97 -15.45 19.00
CA VAL A 10 -14.71 -15.17 18.30
C VAL A 10 -15.00 -14.30 17.09
N ILE A 11 -14.59 -13.04 17.16
CA ILE A 11 -14.81 -12.08 16.08
C ILE A 11 -13.65 -12.15 15.08
N VAL A 12 -13.92 -12.72 13.91
CA VAL A 12 -13.01 -12.71 12.76
C VAL A 12 -13.47 -11.66 11.76
N ALA A 13 -13.24 -10.39 12.11
CA ALA A 13 -13.62 -9.24 11.27
C ALA A 13 -12.49 -8.91 10.27
N SER A 14 -12.25 -7.62 10.01
CA SER A 14 -11.14 -7.14 9.19
C SER A 14 -9.89 -6.84 10.02
N ARG A 15 -8.77 -6.61 9.33
CA ARG A 15 -7.52 -6.10 9.92
C ARG A 15 -7.40 -4.59 9.69
N VAL A 16 -6.67 -3.91 10.56
CA VAL A 16 -6.26 -2.51 10.41
C VAL A 16 -4.74 -2.49 10.22
N GLY A 17 -4.24 -1.68 9.28
CA GLY A 17 -2.81 -1.53 9.04
C GLY A 17 -2.08 -0.95 10.25
N ASN A 18 -0.87 -1.43 10.53
CA ASN A 18 0.00 -0.84 11.55
C ASN A 18 0.97 0.13 10.88
N ASP A 19 0.65 1.42 10.90
CA ASP A 19 1.35 2.49 10.20
C ASP A 19 1.91 3.56 11.15
N VAL A 20 1.97 3.28 12.46
CA VAL A 20 2.34 4.25 13.51
C VAL A 20 3.73 4.86 13.25
N VAL A 21 4.72 4.04 12.89
CA VAL A 21 6.07 4.51 12.58
C VAL A 21 6.09 5.36 11.32
N TYR A 22 5.31 5.00 10.29
CA TYR A 22 5.21 5.79 9.07
C TYR A 22 4.63 7.18 9.36
N ASN A 23 3.51 7.24 10.09
CA ASN A 23 2.88 8.51 10.47
C ASN A 23 3.82 9.38 11.33
N ALA A 24 4.57 8.79 12.26
CA ALA A 24 5.58 9.50 13.05
C ALA A 24 6.73 10.06 12.19
N LEU A 25 7.22 9.31 11.20
CA LEU A 25 8.23 9.77 10.26
C LEU A 25 7.70 10.90 9.37
N MET A 26 6.47 10.79 8.89
CA MET A 26 5.81 11.82 8.08
C MET A 26 5.60 13.12 8.85
N ALA A 27 5.25 13.05 10.14
CA ALA A 27 5.13 14.22 11.00
C ALA A 27 6.47 14.98 11.19
N ARG A 28 7.60 14.29 11.00
CA ARG A 28 8.96 14.83 11.14
C ARG A 28 9.65 15.06 9.80
N ARG A 29 8.88 15.20 8.72
CA ARG A 29 9.40 15.33 7.34
C ARG A 29 10.40 16.49 7.17
N LEU A 30 10.27 17.56 7.94
CA LEU A 30 11.20 18.70 7.89
C LEU A 30 12.62 18.35 8.35
N GLU A 31 12.79 17.29 9.14
CA GLU A 31 14.09 16.85 9.68
C GLU A 31 14.83 15.88 8.74
N TRP A 32 14.19 15.44 7.65
CA TRP A 32 14.72 14.35 6.82
C TRP A 32 16.00 14.73 6.08
N ALA A 33 16.09 15.97 5.59
CA ALA A 33 17.27 16.43 4.86
C ALA A 33 18.52 16.39 5.74
N ASP A 34 18.41 16.88 6.98
CA ASP A 34 19.51 16.87 7.97
C ASP A 34 19.90 15.44 8.37
N ALA A 35 18.95 14.51 8.34
CA ALA A 35 19.17 13.08 8.61
C ALA A 35 19.64 12.26 7.39
N GLY A 36 19.73 12.88 6.20
CA GLY A 36 20.11 12.19 4.96
C GLY A 36 19.03 11.27 4.37
N ILE A 37 17.76 11.43 4.76
CA ILE A 37 16.64 10.61 4.27
C ILE A 37 16.06 11.24 2.99
N LEU A 38 16.11 10.50 1.88
CA LEU A 38 15.59 10.96 0.59
C LEU A 38 14.08 10.77 0.44
N SER A 39 13.56 9.61 0.85
CA SER A 39 12.13 9.31 0.82
C SER A 39 11.75 8.22 1.82
N VAL A 40 10.47 8.20 2.21
CA VAL A 40 9.86 7.15 3.02
C VAL A 40 8.59 6.69 2.30
N LYS A 41 8.40 5.38 2.12
CA LYS A 41 7.19 4.79 1.56
C LYS A 41 6.65 3.67 2.45
N LEU A 42 5.34 3.51 2.46
CA LEU A 42 4.62 2.44 3.16
C LEU A 42 4.24 1.32 2.17
N ILE A 43 4.49 0.06 2.52
CA ILE A 43 4.19 -1.11 1.65
C ILE A 43 3.45 -2.21 2.42
N GLY A 44 2.80 -3.11 1.66
CA GLY A 44 2.14 -4.29 2.22
C GLY A 44 0.94 -3.97 3.11
N ASP A 45 0.69 -4.83 4.09
CA ASP A 45 -0.50 -4.75 4.95
C ASP A 45 -0.57 -3.48 5.80
N ALA A 46 0.59 -2.86 6.08
CA ALA A 46 0.67 -1.58 6.77
C ALA A 46 0.05 -0.45 5.91
N ASN A 47 0.20 -0.50 4.59
CA ASN A 47 -0.43 0.43 3.66
C ASN A 47 -1.90 0.09 3.41
N ALA A 48 -2.18 -1.19 3.15
CA ALA A 48 -3.54 -1.71 2.98
C ALA A 48 -3.55 -3.22 3.21
N SER A 49 -4.32 -3.69 4.21
CA SER A 49 -4.40 -5.12 4.53
C SER A 49 -4.99 -5.94 3.38
N GLY A 50 -4.28 -6.97 2.94
CA GLY A 50 -4.69 -7.83 1.83
C GLY A 50 -4.16 -9.26 1.95
N PRO A 51 -4.34 -10.10 0.91
CA PRO A 51 -3.70 -11.41 0.83
C PRO A 51 -2.17 -11.29 0.78
N ILE A 52 -1.47 -12.36 1.16
CA ILE A 52 0.01 -12.43 1.17
C ILE A 52 0.61 -12.04 -0.20
N ALA A 53 -0.04 -12.40 -1.31
CA ALA A 53 0.39 -12.07 -2.66
C ALA A 53 0.52 -10.55 -2.90
N TRP A 54 -0.30 -9.72 -2.23
CA TRP A 54 -0.21 -8.26 -2.32
C TRP A 54 0.93 -7.69 -1.50
N ALA A 55 1.22 -8.27 -0.34
CA ALA A 55 2.39 -7.87 0.44
C ALA A 55 3.70 -8.19 -0.31
N THR A 56 3.81 -9.38 -0.91
CA THR A 56 4.99 -9.77 -1.69
C THR A 56 5.13 -8.93 -2.96
N TYR A 57 4.03 -8.69 -3.69
CA TYR A 57 4.04 -7.80 -4.85
C TYR A 57 4.45 -6.37 -4.48
N ALA A 58 3.92 -5.80 -3.40
CA ALA A 58 4.25 -4.44 -2.96
C ALA A 58 5.74 -4.29 -2.62
N GLY A 59 6.33 -5.28 -1.95
CA GLY A 59 7.77 -5.31 -1.68
C GLY A 59 8.61 -5.39 -2.96
N HIS A 60 8.24 -6.29 -3.88
CA HIS A 60 8.95 -6.42 -5.15
C HIS A 60 8.83 -5.14 -6.00
N ARG A 61 7.64 -4.54 -6.07
CA ARG A 61 7.41 -3.28 -6.78
C ARG A 61 8.26 -2.14 -6.21
N TYR A 62 8.26 -1.96 -4.89
CA TYR A 62 9.08 -0.92 -4.24
C TYR A 62 10.56 -1.08 -4.60
N ALA A 63 11.10 -2.29 -4.55
CA ALA A 63 12.50 -2.55 -4.90
C ALA A 63 12.80 -2.27 -6.39
N ARG A 64 11.85 -2.56 -7.29
CA ARG A 64 12.01 -2.31 -8.74
C ARG A 64 11.92 -0.84 -9.12
N GLU A 65 11.12 -0.08 -8.38
CA GLU A 65 10.85 1.34 -8.65
C GLU A 65 11.81 2.28 -7.91
N LEU A 66 12.62 1.78 -6.97
CA LEU A 66 13.63 2.57 -6.29
C LEU A 66 14.62 3.15 -7.31
N ASP A 67 14.91 4.44 -7.18
CA ASP A 67 15.77 5.23 -8.08
C ASP A 67 15.28 5.37 -9.53
N LEU A 68 14.07 4.91 -9.86
CA LEU A 68 13.47 5.22 -11.17
C LEU A 68 13.02 6.69 -11.22
N PRO A 69 13.01 7.30 -12.43
CA PRO A 69 12.45 8.63 -12.62
C PRO A 69 10.98 8.71 -12.22
N ASP A 70 10.55 9.91 -11.81
CA ASP A 70 9.12 10.20 -11.69
C ASP A 70 8.46 10.16 -13.07
N ILE A 71 7.40 9.36 -13.18
CA ILE A 71 6.63 9.18 -14.41
C ILE A 71 5.37 10.06 -14.47
N GLY A 72 5.09 10.83 -13.41
CA GLY A 72 3.87 11.63 -13.29
C GLY A 72 2.61 10.78 -13.47
N ASP A 73 1.71 11.22 -14.36
CA ASP A 73 0.44 10.55 -14.64
C ASP A 73 0.56 9.39 -15.66
N ALA A 74 1.76 9.05 -16.12
CA ALA A 74 1.96 7.93 -17.04
C ALA A 74 1.68 6.57 -16.39
N LEU A 75 1.23 5.59 -17.18
CA LEU A 75 0.96 4.24 -16.68
C LEU A 75 2.27 3.49 -16.36
N PRO A 76 2.41 2.88 -15.17
CA PRO A 76 3.61 2.11 -14.81
C PRO A 76 3.62 0.69 -15.43
N PHE A 77 2.75 0.44 -16.42
CA PHE A 77 2.62 -0.85 -17.10
C PHE A 77 2.13 -0.64 -18.54
N ARG A 78 2.49 -1.58 -19.41
CA ARG A 78 1.96 -1.65 -20.77
C ARG A 78 0.55 -2.23 -20.71
N ARG A 79 -0.37 -1.67 -21.50
CA ARG A 79 -1.75 -2.15 -21.63
C ARG A 79 -2.06 -2.48 -23.08
N GLU A 80 -2.97 -3.42 -23.29
CA GLU A 80 -3.55 -3.76 -24.58
C GLU A 80 -4.96 -3.17 -24.65
N VAL A 81 -5.34 -2.60 -25.80
CA VAL A 81 -6.65 -1.98 -26.03
C VAL A 81 -7.16 -2.39 -27.41
N THR A 82 -8.49 -2.50 -27.56
CA THR A 82 -9.12 -2.81 -28.84
C THR A 82 -8.97 -1.65 -29.82
N GLU A 83 -8.73 -1.96 -31.09
CA GLU A 83 -8.75 -0.98 -32.17
C GLU A 83 -10.17 -0.43 -32.36
N LEU A 84 -10.31 0.87 -32.56
CA LEU A 84 -11.60 1.48 -32.87
C LEU A 84 -11.97 1.16 -34.32
N ALA A 85 -13.25 0.84 -34.58
CA ALA A 85 -13.74 0.67 -35.94
C ALA A 85 -13.58 1.99 -36.72
N LEU A 86 -13.17 1.88 -37.99
CA LEU A 86 -13.22 3.01 -38.92
C LEU A 86 -14.69 3.28 -39.28
N ASP A 87 -15.10 4.55 -39.24
CA ASP A 87 -16.44 5.00 -39.66
C ASP A 87 -16.74 4.64 -41.12
#